data_AF-A0A2W0ADV4-F1
#
_entry.id   AF-A0A2W0ADV4-F1
#
_cell.length_a   1.000
_cell.length_b   1.000
_cell.length_c   1.000
_cell.angle_alpha   90.00
_cell.angle_beta   90.00
_cell.angle_gamma   90.00
#
_symmetry.space_group_name_H-M   'P 1'
#
loop_
_entity.id
_entity.type
_entity.pdbx_description
1 polymer ?
#
loop_
_entity_poly.entity_id
_entity_poly.type
_entity_poly.pdbx_seq_one_letter_code
_entity_poly.pdbx_strand_id
1 'polypeptide(L)'
;MTRAVELETIPLYVRAGSILPLGPVKQHAAERVDEPLSVLVYPGTDRKFLLYEDDGTSFDYRQGEWLGIEMEWEDRRRSLALSVAAGSGMLPPTSRAVDVKLGGESRKIVFNGTPVRVTF
;
A
#
# COMPACT_ATOMS: atom_id res chain seq x y z
N MET A 1 6.45 14.81 -25.92
CA MET A 1 5.12 14.18 -26.00
C MET A 1 4.09 15.24 -25.67
N THR A 2 3.13 15.50 -26.56
CA THR A 2 2.02 16.44 -26.30
C THR A 2 0.74 15.61 -26.23
N ARG A 3 -0.07 15.80 -25.19
CA ARG A 3 -1.34 15.08 -24.99
C ARG A 3 -2.45 16.11 -24.85
N ALA A 4 -3.44 16.05 -25.74
CA ALA A 4 -4.68 16.80 -25.59
C ALA A 4 -5.47 16.28 -24.39
N VAL A 5 -6.06 17.19 -23.62
CA VAL A 5 -6.88 16.88 -22.45
C VAL A 5 -8.10 17.80 -22.43
N GLU A 6 -9.23 17.28 -21.98
CA GLU A 6 -10.43 18.07 -21.67
C GLU A 6 -10.27 18.78 -20.33
N LEU A 7 -11.11 19.79 -20.06
CA LEU A 7 -11.06 20.58 -18.82
C LEU A 7 -11.13 19.70 -17.55
N GLU A 8 -11.90 18.62 -17.59
CA GLU A 8 -12.09 17.69 -16.47
C GLU A 8 -10.95 16.68 -16.30
N THR A 9 -9.97 16.65 -17.23
CA THR A 9 -8.90 15.65 -17.23
C THR A 9 -7.59 16.23 -16.71
N ILE A 10 -7.14 15.72 -15.57
CA ILE A 10 -5.77 15.96 -15.10
C ILE A 10 -4.87 14.85 -15.68
N PRO A 11 -3.91 15.16 -16.56
CA PRO A 11 -2.98 14.15 -17.06
C PRO A 11 -2.03 13.69 -15.95
N LEU A 12 -2.30 12.51 -15.41
CA LEU A 12 -1.47 11.83 -14.42
C LEU A 12 -0.84 10.57 -15.03
N TYR A 13 0.41 10.31 -14.71
CA TYR A 13 1.16 9.16 -15.19
C TYR A 13 1.75 8.40 -14.01
N VAL A 14 1.73 7.07 -14.09
CA VAL A 14 2.32 6.20 -13.08
C VAL A 14 3.64 5.66 -13.61
N ARG A 15 4.68 5.70 -12.77
CA ARG A 15 5.98 5.13 -13.07
C ARG A 15 5.89 3.60 -13.08
N ALA A 16 6.57 2.95 -14.03
CA ALA A 16 6.77 1.49 -13.98
C ALA A 16 7.40 1.08 -12.63
N GLY A 17 6.96 -0.06 -12.09
CA GLY A 17 7.32 -0.55 -10.77
C GLY A 17 6.56 0.09 -9.61
N SER A 18 5.72 1.11 -9.82
CA SER A 18 4.99 1.74 -8.71
C SER A 18 4.13 0.75 -7.94
N ILE A 19 4.26 0.79 -6.61
CA ILE A 19 3.38 0.15 -5.65
C ILE A 19 2.52 1.29 -5.06
N LEU A 20 1.21 1.24 -5.28
CA LEU A 20 0.27 2.28 -4.88
C LEU A 20 -0.76 1.73 -3.90
N PRO A 21 -0.55 1.92 -2.58
CA PRO A 21 -1.57 1.64 -1.58
C PRO A 21 -2.67 2.70 -1.62
N LEU A 22 -3.92 2.25 -1.60
CA LEU A 22 -5.13 3.07 -1.57
C LEU A 22 -6.06 2.53 -0.49
N GLY A 23 -6.36 3.38 0.49
CA GLY A 23 -7.46 3.14 1.41
C GLY A 23 -8.82 3.28 0.71
N PRO A 24 -9.90 2.83 1.35
CA PRO A 24 -11.24 3.07 0.83
C PRO A 24 -11.59 4.56 0.88
N VAL A 25 -12.66 4.93 0.18
CA VAL A 25 -13.15 6.31 0.15
C VAL A 25 -13.63 6.70 1.54
N LYS A 26 -13.18 7.86 2.01
CA LYS A 26 -13.58 8.46 3.28
C LYS A 26 -13.95 9.92 3.09
N GLN A 27 -14.85 10.41 3.93
CA GLN A 27 -15.19 11.82 4.09
C GLN A 27 -14.15 12.57 4.92
N HIS A 28 -13.46 11.89 5.84
CA HIS A 28 -12.36 12.45 6.63
C HIS A 28 -11.32 11.40 7.02
N ALA A 29 -10.10 11.81 7.38
CA ALA A 29 -8.97 10.90 7.61
C ALA A 29 -9.23 9.83 8.69
N ALA A 30 -9.83 10.25 9.81
CA ALA A 30 -10.12 9.38 10.96
C ALA A 30 -11.40 8.54 10.81
N GLU A 31 -12.10 8.61 9.68
CA GLU A 31 -13.31 7.83 9.47
C GLU A 31 -12.99 6.33 9.52
N ARG A 32 -13.78 5.58 10.28
CA ARG A 32 -13.66 4.13 10.38
C ARG A 32 -14.34 3.49 9.18
N VAL A 33 -13.66 2.53 8.59
CA VAL A 33 -14.05 1.82 7.37
C VAL A 33 -13.63 0.36 7.54
N ASP A 34 -14.45 -0.55 7.03
CA ASP A 34 -14.20 -2.00 7.13
C ASP A 34 -13.74 -2.60 5.78
N GLU A 35 -13.51 -1.74 4.79
CA GLU A 35 -13.02 -2.12 3.47
C GLU A 35 -11.50 -2.39 3.46
N PRO A 36 -11.02 -3.32 2.62
CA PRO A 36 -9.61 -3.68 2.56
C PRO A 36 -8.75 -2.55 1.97
N LEU A 37 -7.47 -2.52 2.39
CA LEU A 37 -6.45 -1.74 1.71
C LEU A 37 -6.24 -2.31 0.29
N SER A 38 -6.42 -1.50 -0.74
CA SER A 38 -6.06 -1.89 -2.11
C SER A 38 -4.59 -1.57 -2.34
N VAL A 39 -3.82 -2.52 -2.88
CA VAL A 39 -2.42 -2.28 -3.29
C VAL A 39 -2.32 -2.53 -4.79
N LEU A 40 -2.22 -1.46 -5.57
CA LEU A 40 -2.08 -1.53 -7.02
C LEU A 40 -0.59 -1.63 -7.37
N VAL A 41 -0.21 -2.68 -8.07
CA VAL A 41 1.15 -2.86 -8.59
C VAL A 41 1.15 -2.55 -10.08
N TYR A 42 1.99 -1.61 -10.49
CA TYR A 42 2.26 -1.28 -11.89
C TYR A 42 3.59 -1.93 -12.27
N PRO A 43 3.62 -2.98 -13.11
CA PRO A 43 4.86 -3.72 -13.39
C PRO A 43 5.84 -2.90 -14.24
N GLY A 44 7.03 -3.45 -14.46
CA GLY A 44 8.07 -2.97 -15.36
C GLY A 44 9.42 -2.70 -14.72
N THR A 45 9.54 -2.73 -13.39
CA THR A 45 10.82 -2.73 -12.65
C THR A 45 10.60 -3.09 -11.20
N ASP A 46 11.63 -3.63 -10.54
CA ASP A 46 11.63 -3.85 -9.09
C ASP A 46 11.45 -2.52 -8.34
N ARG A 47 10.74 -2.56 -7.22
CA ARG A 47 10.47 -1.36 -6.41
C ARG A 47 10.20 -1.71 -4.96
N LYS A 48 10.49 -0.75 -4.08
CA LYS A 48 10.10 -0.79 -2.66
C LYS A 48 9.19 0.38 -2.33
N PHE A 49 8.29 0.17 -1.39
CA PHE A 49 7.41 1.18 -0.80
C PHE A 49 7.26 0.92 0.70
N LEU A 50 7.22 1.98 1.51
CA LEU A 50 6.93 1.88 2.94
C LEU A 50 5.58 2.55 3.20
N LEU A 51 4.57 1.77 3.56
CA LEU A 51 3.31 2.32 4.05
C LEU A 51 3.45 2.59 5.55
N TYR A 52 3.44 3.87 5.90
CA TYR A 52 3.55 4.34 7.28
C TYR A 52 2.17 4.62 7.87
N GLU A 53 1.93 4.16 9.09
CA GLU A 53 0.73 4.44 9.89
C GLU A 53 1.12 4.80 11.33
N ASP A 54 0.46 5.79 11.91
CA ASP A 54 0.48 6.11 13.34
C ASP A 54 -0.95 6.50 13.80
N ASP A 55 -1.10 7.03 15.01
CA ASP A 55 -2.42 7.44 15.51
C ASP A 55 -2.95 8.74 14.88
N GLY A 56 -2.14 9.45 14.08
CA GLY A 56 -2.48 10.70 13.40
C GLY A 56 -2.75 11.90 14.31
N THR A 57 -2.49 11.82 15.62
CA THR A 57 -2.90 12.83 16.61
C THR A 57 -1.84 13.18 17.65
N SER A 58 -1.08 12.20 18.15
CA SER A 58 -0.13 12.38 19.25
C SER A 58 1.32 12.52 18.77
N PHE A 59 2.26 12.53 19.71
CA PHE A 59 3.70 12.46 19.43
C PHE A 59 4.28 11.06 19.70
N ASP A 60 3.45 10.04 19.90
CA ASP A 60 3.89 8.71 20.32
C ASP A 60 4.72 8.00 19.25
N TYR A 61 4.59 8.39 17.98
CA TYR A 61 5.51 7.95 16.91
C TYR A 61 6.98 8.21 17.24
N ARG A 62 7.29 9.27 18.02
CA ARG A 62 8.67 9.58 18.48
C ARG A 62 9.19 8.59 19.51
N GLN A 63 8.28 7.85 20.15
CA GLN A 63 8.54 6.83 21.16
C GLN A 63 8.51 5.42 20.56
N GLY A 64 8.27 5.28 19.25
CA GLY A 64 8.21 4.00 18.56
C GLY A 64 6.80 3.49 18.26
N GLU A 65 5.75 4.25 18.60
CA GLU A 65 4.36 3.88 18.31
C GLU A 65 3.97 4.25 16.86
N TRP A 66 4.45 3.44 15.93
CA TRP A 66 4.14 3.52 14.51
C TRP A 66 4.22 2.13 13.87
N LEU A 67 3.54 1.96 12.74
CA LEU A 67 3.60 0.78 11.89
C LEU A 67 4.20 1.18 10.53
N GLY A 68 5.26 0.49 10.13
CA GLY A 68 5.73 0.49 8.74
C GLY A 68 5.43 -0.85 8.08
N ILE A 69 4.63 -0.86 7.02
CA ILE A 69 4.49 -2.04 6.14
C ILE A 69 5.42 -1.85 4.94
N GLU A 70 6.54 -2.56 4.96
CA GLU A 70 7.46 -2.64 3.83
C GLU A 70 6.84 -3.51 2.73
N MET A 71 6.78 -2.97 1.51
CA MET A 71 6.27 -3.64 0.33
C MET A 71 7.38 -3.71 -0.71
N GLU A 72 7.73 -4.91 -1.15
CA GLU A 72 8.77 -5.12 -2.16
C GLU A 72 8.21 -5.87 -3.37
N TRP A 73 8.19 -5.18 -4.52
CA TRP A 73 7.81 -5.75 -5.80
C TRP A 73 9.05 -6.26 -6.53
N GLU A 74 8.99 -7.53 -6.92
CA GLU A 74 9.98 -8.19 -7.76
C GLU A 74 9.35 -8.51 -9.10
N ASP A 75 9.69 -7.72 -10.12
CA ASP A 75 8.98 -7.67 -11.39
C ASP A 75 9.14 -8.98 -12.16
N ARG A 76 10.36 -9.51 -12.23
CA ARG A 76 10.66 -10.77 -12.91
C ARG A 76 9.94 -11.96 -12.29
N ARG A 77 9.73 -11.94 -10.98
CA ARG A 77 9.02 -13.00 -10.23
C ARG A 77 7.51 -12.76 -10.19
N ARG A 78 7.04 -11.59 -10.64
CA ARG A 78 5.68 -11.08 -10.46
C ARG A 78 5.18 -11.30 -9.03
N SER A 79 6.00 -10.92 -8.05
CA SER A 79 5.68 -11.15 -6.64
C SER A 79 5.84 -9.91 -5.78
N LEU A 80 4.88 -9.67 -4.89
CA LEU A 80 4.90 -8.62 -3.88
C LEU A 80 5.11 -9.24 -2.50
N ALA A 81 6.15 -8.82 -1.78
CA ALA A 81 6.38 -9.18 -0.39
C ALA A 81 5.92 -8.07 0.55
N LEU A 82 5.34 -8.44 1.69
CA LEU A 82 4.93 -7.54 2.77
C LEU A 82 5.62 -7.98 4.08
N SER A 83 6.22 -7.03 4.79
CA SER A 83 6.84 -7.23 6.12
C SER A 83 6.69 -6.00 7.01
N VAL A 84 6.85 -6.17 8.32
CA VAL A 84 6.91 -5.05 9.27
C VAL A 84 8.31 -4.43 9.21
N ALA A 85 8.38 -3.11 9.10
CA ALA A 85 9.63 -2.36 9.08
C ALA A 85 10.36 -2.48 10.43
N ALA A 86 11.69 -2.51 10.38
CA ALA A 86 12.50 -2.56 11.59
C ALA A 86 12.20 -1.35 12.51
N GLY A 87 12.02 -1.61 13.80
CA GLY A 87 11.71 -0.57 14.78
C GLY A 87 10.27 -0.06 14.77
N SER A 88 9.38 -0.72 14.03
CA SER A 88 7.93 -0.49 14.04
C SER A 88 7.18 -1.73 14.56
N GLY A 89 5.88 -1.58 14.86
CA GLY A 89 5.04 -2.66 15.37
C GLY A 89 3.63 -2.60 14.80
N MET A 90 2.91 -3.73 14.84
CA MET A 90 1.50 -3.73 14.44
C MET A 90 0.68 -2.86 15.40
N LEU A 91 0.03 -1.82 14.86
CA LEU A 91 -0.93 -1.00 15.58
C LEU A 91 -2.36 -1.53 15.41
N PRO A 92 -3.26 -1.34 16.40
CA PRO A 92 -4.67 -1.71 16.27
C PRO A 92 -5.34 -1.10 15.02
N PRO A 93 -6.12 -1.89 14.26
CA PRO A 93 -6.36 -3.33 14.42
C PRO A 93 -5.11 -4.16 14.11
N THR A 94 -4.78 -5.23 14.82
CA THR A 94 -3.52 -5.98 14.57
C THR A 94 -3.55 -6.90 13.34
N SER A 95 -4.47 -6.63 12.41
CA SER A 95 -4.56 -7.27 11.11
C SER A 95 -5.09 -6.29 10.06
N ARG A 96 -4.67 -6.44 8.80
CA ARG A 96 -5.17 -5.69 7.65
C ARG A 96 -5.66 -6.66 6.58
N ALA A 97 -6.90 -6.50 6.12
CA ALA A 97 -7.31 -7.11 4.86
C ALA A 97 -6.68 -6.31 3.72
N VAL A 98 -5.96 -6.99 2.83
CA VAL A 98 -5.25 -6.37 1.71
C VAL A 98 -5.69 -7.04 0.42
N ASP A 99 -6.07 -6.24 -0.57
CA ASP A 99 -6.37 -6.67 -1.94
C ASP A 99 -5.25 -6.19 -2.87
N VAL A 100 -4.34 -7.10 -3.24
CA VAL A 100 -3.23 -6.80 -4.14
C VAL A 100 -3.72 -6.97 -5.57
N LYS A 101 -3.56 -5.93 -6.40
CA LYS A 101 -4.06 -5.85 -7.77
C LYS A 101 -2.91 -5.68 -8.76
N LEU A 102 -2.89 -6.50 -9.79
CA LEU A 102 -1.95 -6.43 -10.90
C LEU A 102 -2.72 -6.50 -12.23
N GLY A 103 -2.95 -5.33 -12.84
CA GLY A 103 -3.83 -5.25 -14.01
C GLY A 103 -5.25 -5.72 -13.67
N GLY A 104 -5.74 -6.74 -14.38
CA GLY A 104 -7.06 -7.36 -14.13
C GLY A 104 -7.05 -8.46 -13.06
N GLU A 105 -5.88 -8.84 -12.53
CA GLU A 105 -5.76 -9.88 -11.51
C GLU A 105 -5.80 -9.30 -10.09
N SER A 106 -6.39 -10.04 -9.15
CA SER A 106 -6.42 -9.72 -7.72
C SER A 106 -6.06 -10.93 -6.87
N ARG A 107 -5.40 -10.68 -5.73
CA ARG A 107 -5.12 -11.65 -4.67
C ARG A 107 -5.41 -10.99 -3.33
N LYS A 108 -6.31 -11.59 -2.54
CA LYS A 108 -6.66 -11.11 -1.21
C LYS A 108 -5.84 -11.85 -0.16
N ILE A 109 -5.27 -11.10 0.78
CA ILE A 109 -4.54 -11.64 1.92
C ILE A 109 -4.97 -10.93 3.21
N VAL A 110 -4.65 -11.54 4.35
CA VAL A 110 -4.67 -10.88 5.65
C VAL A 110 -3.23 -10.73 6.10
N PHE A 111 -2.79 -9.48 6.31
CA PHE A 111 -1.49 -9.18 6.87
C PHE A 111 -1.62 -8.93 8.37
N ASN A 112 -0.95 -9.74 9.18
CA ASN A 112 -0.99 -9.68 10.65
C ASN A 112 0.40 -9.42 11.27
N GLY A 113 1.31 -8.85 10.48
CA GLY A 113 2.70 -8.59 10.88
C GLY A 113 3.68 -9.71 10.56
N THR A 114 3.21 -10.93 10.24
CA THR A 114 4.09 -12.00 9.75
C THR A 114 4.44 -11.75 8.27
N PRO A 115 5.72 -11.87 7.87
CA PRO A 115 6.09 -11.70 6.47
C PRO A 115 5.28 -12.60 5.54
N VAL A 116 4.75 -12.02 4.46
CA VAL A 116 3.92 -12.72 3.48
C VAL A 116 4.33 -12.32 2.08
N ARG A 117 4.19 -13.26 1.13
CA ARG A 117 4.47 -13.02 -0.28
C ARG A 117 3.27 -13.43 -1.13
N VAL A 118 2.92 -12.58 -2.08
CA VAL A 118 1.86 -12.78 -3.06
C VAL A 118 2.51 -12.89 -4.43
N THR A 119 2.14 -13.90 -5.21
CA THR A 119 2.66 -14.11 -6.57
C THR A 119 1.51 -14.15 -7.59
N PHE A 120 1.75 -13.60 -8.78
CA PHE A 120 0.78 -13.47 -9.87
C PHE A 120 1.14 -14.31 -11.09
#